data_AF-A0A9P4SJV0-F1
#
_entry.id   AF-A0A9P4SJV0-F1
#
_cell.length_a   1.000
_cell.length_b   1.000
_cell.length_c   1.000
_cell.angle_alpha   90.00
_cell.angle_beta   90.00
_cell.angle_gamma   90.00
#
_symmetry.space_group_name_H-M   'P 1'
#
loop_
_entity.id
_entity.type
_entity.pdbx_description
1 polymer ?
#
loop_
_entity_poly.entity_id
_entity_poly.type
_entity_poly.pdbx_seq_one_letter_code
_entity_poly.pdbx_strand_id
1 'polypeptide(L)'
;MDFVQMHTKYPSLKIRTPAMVPLEQRKIWFAELERIADAVHEQGLVWGDIKPPNVLIDKCYKIWGIDFGGLWPHGFVEEELAETLVGDFQGLGRIREFLQIDQA
;
A
#
# COMPACT_ATOMS: atom_id res chain seq x y z
N MET A 1 -24.34 -2.71 5.49
CA MET A 1 -22.99 -2.09 5.58
C MET A 1 -22.02 -3.23 5.69
N ASP A 2 -21.28 -3.49 4.62
CA ASP A 2 -20.23 -4.51 4.62
C ASP A 2 -18.99 -3.92 5.31
N PHE A 3 -18.52 -4.57 6.36
CA PHE A 3 -17.29 -4.20 7.05
C PHE A 3 -16.18 -5.17 6.65
N VAL A 4 -14.95 -4.66 6.52
CA VAL A 4 -13.78 -5.51 6.34
C VAL A 4 -13.53 -6.26 7.66
N GLN A 5 -13.92 -7.54 7.71
CA GLN A 5 -13.70 -8.37 8.89
C GLN A 5 -12.26 -8.88 8.91
N MET A 6 -11.46 -8.37 9.85
CA MET A 6 -10.06 -8.75 10.05
C MET A 6 -9.95 -9.80 11.15
N HIS A 7 -9.31 -10.94 10.86
CA HIS A 7 -9.14 -12.04 11.81
C HIS A 7 -7.71 -12.18 12.35
N THR A 8 -6.81 -11.26 12.00
CA THR A 8 -5.47 -11.20 12.59
C THR A 8 -5.31 -9.86 13.31
N LYS A 9 -4.54 -9.86 14.41
CA LYS A 9 -4.31 -8.65 15.22
C LYS A 9 -3.55 -7.56 14.45
N TYR A 10 -2.97 -7.91 13.30
CA TYR A 10 -2.00 -7.11 12.55
C TYR A 10 -1.97 -7.50 11.04
N PRO A 11 -2.98 -7.15 10.23
CA PRO A 11 -3.09 -7.60 8.85
C PRO A 11 -2.42 -6.70 7.82
N SER A 12 -1.52 -5.78 8.19
CA SER A 12 -0.88 -4.88 7.22
C SER A 12 0.39 -5.45 6.61
N LEU A 13 0.79 -4.94 5.44
CA LEU A 13 2.05 -5.30 4.77
C LEU A 13 3.26 -5.17 5.71
N LYS A 14 3.20 -4.26 6.70
CA LYS A 14 4.23 -4.10 7.74
C LYS A 14 4.56 -5.39 8.51
N ILE A 15 3.61 -6.29 8.73
CA ILE A 15 3.79 -7.47 9.60
C ILE A 15 4.24 -8.72 8.83
N ARG A 16 4.15 -8.73 7.50
CA ARG A 16 4.63 -9.87 6.71
C ARG A 16 6.04 -9.61 6.21
N THR A 17 6.99 -10.46 6.60
CA THR A 17 8.34 -10.47 6.02
C THR A 17 8.21 -10.85 4.53
N PRO A 18 8.51 -9.94 3.59
CA PRO A 18 8.31 -10.18 2.15
C PRO A 18 9.02 -11.44 1.65
N ALA A 19 10.20 -11.76 2.19
CA ALA A 19 10.97 -12.95 1.85
C ALA A 19 10.26 -14.30 2.11
N MET A 20 9.24 -14.31 2.98
CA MET A 20 8.46 -15.52 3.29
C MET A 20 7.25 -15.72 2.36
N VAL A 21 7.01 -14.78 1.44
CA VAL A 21 5.89 -14.81 0.49
C VAL A 21 6.43 -15.08 -0.93
N PRO A 22 5.83 -16.02 -1.69
CA PRO A 22 6.22 -16.26 -3.07
C PRO A 22 6.23 -14.97 -3.91
N LEU A 23 7.24 -14.81 -4.78
CA LEU A 23 7.41 -13.61 -5.61
C LEU A 23 6.14 -13.27 -6.40
N GLU A 24 5.47 -14.28 -6.97
CA GLU A 24 4.24 -14.09 -7.75
C GLU A 24 3.11 -13.48 -6.92
N GLN A 25 2.97 -13.89 -5.64
CA GLN A 25 1.96 -13.29 -4.77
C GLN A 25 2.29 -11.82 -4.44
N ARG A 26 3.57 -11.48 -4.30
CA ARG A 26 4.04 -10.10 -4.06
C ARG A 26 3.76 -9.21 -5.27
N LYS A 27 3.99 -9.71 -6.50
CA LYS A 27 3.62 -9.04 -7.75
C LYS A 27 2.11 -8.83 -7.86
N ILE A 28 1.30 -9.84 -7.51
CA ILE A 28 -0.17 -9.71 -7.50
C ILE A 28 -0.57 -8.57 -6.55
N TRP A 29 -0.10 -8.58 -5.30
CA TRP A 29 -0.42 -7.51 -4.34
C TRP A 29 -0.05 -6.12 -4.85
N PHE A 30 1.13 -5.98 -5.45
CA PHE A 30 1.55 -4.70 -6.00
C PHE A 30 0.65 -4.23 -7.15
N ALA A 31 0.30 -5.13 -8.08
CA ALA A 31 -0.60 -4.82 -9.19
C ALA A 31 -2.02 -4.48 -8.70
N GLU A 32 -2.50 -5.12 -7.63
CA GLU A 32 -3.76 -4.71 -7.00
C GLU A 32 -3.64 -3.30 -6.38
N LEU A 33 -2.48 -2.93 -5.84
CA LEU A 33 -2.28 -1.66 -5.13
C LEU A 33 -2.25 -0.50 -6.13
N GLU A 34 -1.54 -0.68 -7.24
CA GLU A 34 -1.53 0.25 -8.36
C GLU A 34 -2.96 0.52 -8.82
N ARG A 35 -3.77 -0.53 -9.03
CA ARG A 35 -5.19 -0.35 -9.42
C ARG A 35 -6.02 0.42 -8.39
N ILE A 36 -5.74 0.28 -7.10
CA ILE A 36 -6.45 1.04 -6.06
C ILE A 36 -6.04 2.52 -6.14
N ALA A 37 -4.74 2.81 -6.26
CA ALA A 37 -4.23 4.17 -6.38
C ALA A 37 -4.73 4.86 -7.67
N ASP A 38 -4.67 4.16 -8.81
CA ASP A 38 -5.18 4.64 -10.10
C ASP A 38 -6.67 4.99 -9.99
N ALA A 39 -7.49 4.11 -9.39
CA ALA A 39 -8.92 4.37 -9.21
C ALA A 39 -9.20 5.62 -8.34
N VAL A 40 -8.32 5.94 -7.40
CA VAL A 40 -8.41 7.16 -6.57
C VAL A 40 -8.03 8.38 -7.41
N HIS A 41 -6.92 8.29 -8.15
CA HIS A 41 -6.42 9.38 -9.00
C HIS A 41 -7.35 9.71 -10.17
N GLU A 42 -8.00 8.72 -10.75
CA GLU A 42 -9.03 8.89 -11.80
C GLU A 42 -10.22 9.73 -11.33
N GLN A 43 -10.51 9.77 -10.02
CA GLN A 43 -11.54 10.64 -9.44
C GLN A 43 -11.01 12.05 -9.10
N GLY A 44 -9.76 12.36 -9.44
CA GLY A 44 -9.09 13.62 -9.09
C GLY A 44 -8.71 13.71 -7.61
N LEU A 45 -8.69 12.59 -6.90
CA LEU A 45 -8.30 12.50 -5.49
C LEU A 45 -6.85 12.03 -5.38
N VAL A 46 -6.24 12.26 -4.21
CA VAL A 46 -4.91 11.76 -3.85
C VAL A 46 -5.08 10.89 -2.61
N TRP A 47 -4.38 9.75 -2.54
CA TRP A 47 -4.37 8.93 -1.34
C TRP A 47 -3.62 9.65 -0.22
N GLY A 48 -2.40 10.12 -0.49
CA GLY A 48 -1.67 11.09 0.32
C GLY A 48 -0.85 10.50 1.46
N ASP A 49 -1.02 9.22 1.77
CA ASP A 49 -0.29 8.52 2.82
C ASP A 49 -0.05 7.03 2.45
N ILE A 50 0.42 6.77 1.23
CA ILE A 50 0.75 5.41 0.78
C ILE A 50 1.97 4.88 1.57
N LYS A 51 1.76 3.84 2.38
CA LYS A 51 2.81 3.14 3.13
C LYS A 51 2.39 1.72 3.54
N PRO A 52 3.32 0.78 3.83
CA PRO A 52 2.97 -0.59 4.21
C PRO A 52 1.99 -0.75 5.39
N PRO A 53 2.00 0.13 6.43
CA PRO A 53 0.95 0.12 7.46
C PRO A 53 -0.48 0.34 6.94
N ASN A 54 -0.63 1.09 5.86
CA ASN A 54 -1.92 1.53 5.29
C ASN A 54 -2.41 0.59 4.17
N VAL A 55 -1.71 -0.52 3.95
CA VAL A 55 -2.12 -1.58 3.02
C VAL A 55 -2.39 -2.84 3.83
N LEU A 56 -3.65 -3.26 3.85
CA LEU A 56 -4.11 -4.44 4.58
C LEU A 56 -4.21 -5.64 3.65
N ILE A 57 -4.04 -6.86 4.18
CA ILE A 57 -4.27 -8.12 3.47
C ILE A 57 -5.41 -8.87 4.15
N ASP A 58 -6.44 -9.25 3.39
CA ASP A 58 -7.56 -10.02 3.90
C ASP A 58 -7.32 -11.54 3.89
N LYS A 59 -8.35 -12.31 4.30
CA LYS A 59 -8.30 -13.78 4.34
C LYS A 59 -8.18 -14.45 2.96
N CYS A 60 -8.55 -13.72 1.91
CA CYS A 60 -8.46 -14.16 0.52
C CYS A 60 -7.14 -13.73 -0.13
N TYR A 61 -6.18 -13.23 0.66
CA TYR A 61 -4.91 -12.69 0.18
C TYR A 61 -5.08 -11.50 -0.78
N LYS A 62 -6.20 -10.78 -0.68
CA LYS A 62 -6.40 -9.51 -1.41
C LYS A 62 -5.95 -8.35 -0.56
N ILE A 63 -5.51 -7.29 -1.21
CA ILE A 63 -5.12 -6.08 -0.50
C ILE A 63 -6.24 -5.03 -0.44
N TRP A 64 -6.16 -4.18 0.58
CA TRP A 64 -7.08 -3.06 0.81
C TRP A 64 -6.30 -1.82 1.21
N GLY A 65 -6.60 -0.70 0.55
CA GLY A 65 -6.10 0.62 0.94
C GLY A 65 -6.93 1.26 2.04
N ILE A 66 -6.28 1.79 3.06
CA ILE A 66 -6.91 2.54 4.16
C ILE A 66 -6.17 3.85 4.42
N ASP A 67 -6.72 4.69 5.30
CA ASP A 67 -6.06 5.90 5.83
C ASP A 67 -5.70 6.88 4.70
N PHE A 68 -6.75 7.44 4.08
CA PHE A 68 -6.66 8.44 3.02
C PHE A 68 -6.52 9.84 3.63
N GLY A 69 -5.53 10.59 3.18
CA GLY A 69 -5.06 11.82 3.84
C GLY A 69 -4.32 11.51 5.15
N GLY A 70 -3.44 12.41 5.60
CA GLY A 70 -2.70 12.12 6.82
C GLY A 70 -1.67 13.18 7.18
N LEU A 71 -1.57 13.48 8.47
CA LEU A 71 -0.48 14.28 9.02
C LEU A 71 0.82 13.47 8.90
N TRP A 72 1.72 13.86 7.99
CA TRP A 72 3.01 13.21 7.73
C TRP A 72 3.89 13.11 9.00
N PRO A 73 4.19 11.90 9.55
CA PRO A 73 5.09 11.81 10.70
C PRO A 73 6.30 10.89 10.46
N HIS A 74 6.42 10.20 9.31
CA HIS A 74 7.25 8.97 9.23
C HIS A 74 8.12 8.77 7.98
N GLY A 75 8.32 9.78 7.11
CA GLY A 75 9.39 9.75 6.11
C GLY A 75 9.28 8.68 5.01
N PHE A 76 8.13 8.01 4.89
CA PHE A 76 7.90 7.02 3.83
C PHE A 76 7.66 7.66 2.46
N VAL A 77 7.28 8.93 2.43
CA VAL A 77 7.30 9.82 1.26
C VAL A 77 8.09 11.07 1.70
N GLU A 78 8.74 11.78 0.77
CA GLU A 78 9.36 13.09 1.05
C GLU A 78 8.30 14.07 1.58
N GLU A 79 8.67 14.90 2.55
CA GLU A 79 7.73 15.79 3.23
C GLU A 79 7.04 16.74 2.25
N GLU A 80 7.81 17.25 1.30
CA GLU A 80 7.36 18.18 0.27
C GLU A 80 6.42 17.53 -0.75
N LEU A 81 6.39 16.19 -0.81
CA LEU A 81 5.55 15.42 -1.70
C LEU A 81 4.33 14.82 -0.99
N ALA A 82 4.24 14.94 0.33
CA ALA A 82 3.11 14.43 1.10
C ALA A 82 1.78 15.02 0.58
N GLU A 83 0.73 14.20 0.58
CA GLU A 83 -0.60 14.60 0.08
C GLU A 83 -0.62 15.09 -1.38
N THR A 84 0.34 14.64 -2.20
CA THR A 84 0.37 14.92 -3.65
C THR A 84 0.33 13.64 -4.49
N LEU A 85 -0.09 13.78 -5.74
CA LEU A 85 -0.06 12.71 -6.74
C LEU A 85 1.36 12.13 -6.93
N VAL A 86 2.37 13.00 -6.92
CA VAL A 86 3.78 12.59 -7.05
C VAL A 86 4.23 11.82 -5.80
N GLY A 87 3.76 12.22 -4.62
CA GLY A 87 4.00 11.51 -3.37
C GLY A 87 3.40 10.10 -3.37
N ASP A 88 2.20 9.93 -3.92
CA ASP A 88 1.60 8.60 -4.08
C ASP A 88 2.44 7.70 -4.98
N PHE A 89 2.92 8.21 -6.13
CA PHE A 89 3.82 7.44 -7.00
C PHE A 89 5.14 7.08 -6.29
N GLN A 90 5.71 7.99 -5.50
CA GLN A 90 6.89 7.69 -4.69
C GLN A 90 6.59 6.59 -3.66
N GLY A 91 5.44 6.68 -2.97
CA GLY A 91 4.99 5.68 -2.01
C GLY A 91 4.82 4.29 -2.64
N LEU A 92 4.22 4.22 -3.84
CA LEU A 92 4.11 2.98 -4.62
C LEU A 92 5.49 2.40 -4.94
N GLY A 93 6.42 3.22 -5.44
CA GLY A 93 7.79 2.80 -5.70
C GLY A 93 8.48 2.19 -4.47
N ARG A 94 8.36 2.84 -3.31
CA ARG A 94 8.93 2.33 -2.05
C ARG A 94 8.21 1.08 -1.53
N ILE A 95 6.91 0.92 -1.78
CA ILE A 95 6.21 -0.35 -1.49
C ILE A 95 6.72 -1.47 -2.40
N ARG A 96 7.00 -1.18 -3.67
CA ARG A 96 7.57 -2.16 -4.61
C ARG A 96 8.92 -2.67 -4.13
N GLU A 97 9.78 -1.76 -3.67
CA GLU A 97 11.07 -2.07 -3.03
C GLU A 97 10.87 -2.88 -1.74
N PHE A 98 9.94 -2.45 -0.88
CA PHE A 98 9.58 -3.17 0.34
C PHE A 98 9.14 -4.61 0.02
N LEU A 99 8.34 -4.81 -1.03
CA LEU A 99 7.91 -6.11 -1.51
C LEU A 99 9.03 -6.91 -2.20
N GLN A 100 10.23 -6.36 -2.40
CA GLN A 100 11.38 -7.04 -3.02
C GLN A 100 11.03 -7.69 -4.37
N ILE A 101 10.24 -6.99 -5.19
CA ILE A 101 9.76 -7.53 -6.49
C ILE A 101 10.87 -7.52 -7.55
N ASP A 102 11.78 -6.55 -7.47
CA ASP A 102 12.84 -6.34 -8.47
C ASP A 102 14.19 -6.97 -8.08
N GLN A 103 14.25 -7.72 -6.98
CA GLN A 103 15.45 -8.46 -6.58
C GLN A 103 15.34 -9.90 -7.11
N ALA A 104 16.11 -10.20 -8.16
CA ALA A 104 16.31 -11.54 -8.72
C ALA A 104 17.42 -12.29 -7.96
#